data_AF-A0A945N155-F1
#
_entry.id   AF-A0A945N155-F1
#
_cell.length_a   1.000
_cell.length_b   1.000
_cell.length_c   1.000
_cell.angle_alpha   90.00
_cell.angle_beta   90.00
_cell.angle_gamma   90.00
#
_symmetry.space_group_name_H-M   'P 1'
#
loop_
_entity.id
_entity.type
_entity.pdbx_description
1 polymer ?
#
loop_
_entity_poly.entity_id
_entity_poly.type
_entity_poly.pdbx_seq_one_letter_code
_entity_poly.pdbx_strand_id
1 'polypeptide(L)' 'MIRVLLITIVPFFLPAAMFVLWRTFVPPSLGGSEAIERDVWEPLPWKWLLIIGAVLTSITLVVAVMYPDFLGGM' A
#
# COMPACT_ATOMS: atom_id res chain seq x y z
N MET A 1 19.79 -4.86 8.61
CA MET A 1 18.51 -4.80 9.35
C MET A 1 17.51 -3.84 8.71
N ILE A 2 17.86 -2.56 8.48
CA ILE A 2 16.93 -1.58 7.87
C ILE A 2 16.39 -1.99 6.50
N ARG A 3 17.20 -2.67 5.69
CA ARG A 3 16.80 -3.19 4.37
C ARG A 3 15.59 -4.13 4.47
N VAL A 4 15.63 -5.13 5.37
CA VAL A 4 14.52 -6.06 5.58
C VAL A 4 13.26 -5.31 6.03
N LEU A 5 13.44 -4.35 6.95
CA LEU A 5 12.36 -3.52 7.45
C LEU A 5 11.68 -2.73 6.31
N LEU A 6 12.46 -2.14 5.40
CA LEU A 6 11.92 -1.42 4.24
C LEU A 6 11.22 -2.37 3.26
N ILE A 7 11.81 -3.53 2.96
CA ILE A 7 11.24 -4.53 2.02
C ILE A 7 9.92 -5.13 2.55
N THR A 8 9.68 -5.11 3.87
CA THR A 8 8.43 -5.59 4.45
C THR A 8 7.42 -4.47 4.67
N ILE A 9 7.84 -3.36 5.31
CA ILE A 9 6.92 -2.27 5.70
C ILE A 9 6.40 -1.54 4.47
N VAL A 10 7.28 -1.22 3.50
CA VAL A 10 6.86 -0.44 2.33
C VAL A 10 5.74 -1.15 1.55
N PRO A 11 5.90 -2.38 1.03
CA PRO A 11 4.84 -3.02 0.25
C PRO A 11 3.58 -3.34 1.06
N PHE A 12 3.69 -3.46 2.40
CA PHE A 12 2.54 -3.68 3.25
C PHE A 12 1.67 -2.43 3.40
N PHE A 13 2.29 -1.26 3.65
CA PHE A 13 1.56 0.00 3.89
C PHE A 13 1.32 0.82 2.62
N LEU A 14 2.06 0.56 1.53
CA LEU A 14 1.90 1.26 0.26
C LEU A 14 0.46 1.26 -0.26
N PRO A 15 -0.28 0.13 -0.25
CA PRO A 15 -1.66 0.10 -0.75
C PRO A 15 -2.60 0.98 0.07
N ALA A 16 -2.41 1.02 1.39
CA ALA A 16 -3.20 1.88 2.28
C ALA A 16 -2.90 3.36 2.01
N ALA A 17 -1.63 3.74 1.90
CA ALA A 17 -1.23 5.10 1.58
C ALA A 17 -1.76 5.54 0.21
N MET A 18 -1.59 4.71 -0.82
CA MET A 18 -2.12 4.97 -2.16
C MET A 18 -3.64 5.10 -2.17
N PHE A 19 -4.35 4.25 -1.43
CA PHE A 19 -5.80 4.30 -1.34
C PHE A 19 -6.28 5.61 -0.68
N VAL A 20 -5.64 6.03 0.40
CA VAL A 20 -5.97 7.30 1.07
C VAL A 20 -5.68 8.49 0.15
N LEU A 21 -4.51 8.51 -0.51
CA LEU A 21 -4.17 9.56 -1.47
C LEU A 21 -5.19 9.62 -2.62
N TRP A 22 -5.53 8.47 -3.20
CA TRP A 22 -6.55 8.39 -4.24
C TRP A 22 -7.89 8.96 -3.77
N ARG A 23 -8.40 8.52 -2.61
CA ARG A 23 -9.68 9.00 -2.05
C ARG A 23 -9.69 10.49 -1.74
N THR A 24 -8.52 11.06 -1.43
CA THR A 24 -8.36 12.48 -1.05
C THR A 24 -8.30 13.41 -2.27
N PHE A 25 -7.62 13.00 -3.35
CA PHE A 25 -7.37 13.88 -4.49
C PHE A 25 -8.28 13.65 -5.69
N VAL A 26 -8.92 12.48 -5.79
CA VAL A 26 -9.78 12.14 -6.93
C VAL A 26 -11.19 12.68 -6.71
N PRO A 27 -11.88 13.18 -7.75
CA PRO A 27 -13.26 13.63 -7.63
C PRO A 27 -14.20 12.49 -7.20
N PRO A 28 -15.29 12.80 -6.46
CA PRO A 28 -16.28 11.80 -6.06
C PRO A 28 -16.84 10.94 -7.21
N SER A 29 -17.02 11.54 -8.39
CA SER A 29 -17.51 10.85 -9.60
C SER A 29 -16.61 9.71 -10.10
N LEU A 30 -15.34 9.70 -9.69
CA LEU A 30 -14.33 8.70 -10.06
C LEU A 30 -13.90 7.85 -8.85
N GLY A 31 -14.69 7.86 -7.77
CA GLY A 31 -14.40 7.10 -6.55
C GLY A 31 -13.60 7.88 -5.50
N GLY A 32 -13.54 9.20 -5.59
CA GLY A 32 -13.17 10.09 -4.49
C GLY A 32 -14.14 10.00 -3.30
N SER A 33 -13.70 10.41 -2.12
CA SER A 33 -14.57 10.39 -0.92
C SER A 33 -15.32 11.70 -0.75
N GLU A 34 -16.65 11.67 -0.92
CA GLU A 34 -17.52 12.79 -0.50
C GLU A 34 -17.45 13.04 1.01
N ALA A 35 -17.13 12.00 1.80
CA ALA A 35 -16.99 12.13 3.24
C ALA A 35 -15.74 12.94 3.61
N ILE A 36 -14.60 12.71 2.94
CA ILE A 36 -13.37 13.49 3.14
C ILE A 36 -13.59 14.96 2.75
N GLU A 37 -14.31 15.22 1.65
CA GLU A 37 -14.64 16.59 1.24
C GLU A 37 -15.52 17.33 2.26
N ARG A 38 -16.29 16.59 3.07
CA ARG A 38 -17.15 17.12 4.12
C ARG A 38 -16.54 17.02 5.52
N ASP A 39 -15.25 16.72 5.63
CA ASP A 39 -14.54 16.47 6.91
C ASP A 39 -15.21 15.39 7.79
N VAL A 40 -15.85 14.40 7.16
CA VAL A 40 -16.49 13.27 7.83
C VAL A 40 -15.57 12.04 7.77
N TRP A 41 -15.49 11.33 8.90
CA TRP A 41 -14.75 10.08 8.98
C TRP A 41 -15.42 8.98 8.16
N GLU A 42 -14.63 8.27 7.35
CA GLU A 42 -15.08 7.13 6.58
C GLU A 42 -14.30 5.85 6.93
N PRO A 43 -14.97 4.71 7.16
CA PRO A 43 -14.27 3.46 7.42
C PRO A 43 -13.48 3.00 6.20
N LEU A 44 -12.18 2.85 6.36
CA LEU A 44 -11.31 2.27 5.33
C LEU A 44 -11.64 0.77 5.13
N PRO A 45 -11.53 0.25 3.89
CA PRO A 45 -11.77 -1.16 3.58
C PRO A 45 -10.58 -2.03 4.03
N TRP A 46 -10.31 -2.06 5.34
CA TRP A 46 -9.13 -2.70 5.94
C TRP A 46 -8.94 -4.14 5.52
N LYS A 47 -10.03 -4.91 5.38
CA LYS A 47 -9.96 -6.31 4.92
C LYS A 47 -9.24 -6.43 3.58
N TRP A 48 -9.60 -5.58 2.61
CA TRP A 48 -8.99 -5.58 1.28
C TRP A 48 -7.58 -5.01 1.29
N LEU A 49 -7.36 -3.92 2.03
CA LEU A 49 -6.04 -3.30 2.14
C LEU A 49 -5.01 -4.25 2.77
N LEU A 50 -5.40 -5.01 3.80
CA LEU A 50 -4.55 -6.01 4.44
C LEU A 50 -4.25 -7.18 3.51
N ILE A 51 -5.25 -7.68 2.77
CA ILE A 51 -5.05 -8.76 1.79
C ILE A 51 -4.07 -8.31 0.71
N ILE A 52 -4.28 -7.13 0.12
CA ILE A 52 -3.41 -6.59 -0.93
C ILE A 52 -1.99 -6.34 -0.39
N GLY A 53 -1.87 -5.74 0.79
CA GLY A 53 -0.58 -5.51 1.44
C GLY A 53 0.17 -6.81 1.73
N ALA A 54 -0.53 -7.85 2.21
CA ALA A 54 0.07 -9.17 2.45
C ALA A 54 0.53 -9.84 1.14
N VAL A 55 -0.28 -9.76 0.08
CA VAL A 55 0.08 -10.30 -1.25
C VAL A 55 1.31 -9.58 -1.81
N LEU A 56 1.31 -8.24 -1.81
CA LEU A 56 2.45 -7.43 -2.28
C LEU A 56 3.73 -7.71 -1.48
N THR A 57 3.61 -7.82 -0.16
CA THR A 57 4.75 -8.16 0.70
C THR A 57 5.27 -9.55 0.38
N SER A 58 4.38 -10.53 0.18
CA SER A 58 4.76 -11.90 -0.18
C SER A 58 5.48 -11.96 -1.52
N ILE A 59 4.97 -11.25 -2.54
CA ILE A 59 5.63 -11.14 -3.85
C ILE A 59 7.00 -10.50 -3.69
N THR A 60 7.10 -9.41 -2.93
CA THR A 60 8.36 -8.70 -2.72
C THR A 60 9.39 -9.58 -2.01
N LEU A 61 8.96 -10.39 -1.03
CA LEU A 61 9.82 -11.37 -0.37
C LEU A 61 10.27 -12.48 -1.32
N VAL A 62 9.37 -13.04 -2.13
CA VAL A 62 9.72 -14.05 -3.13
C VAL A 62 10.75 -13.50 -4.13
N VAL A 63 10.54 -12.27 -4.61
CA VAL A 63 11.48 -11.60 -5.51
C VAL A 63 12.81 -11.35 -4.81
N ALA A 64 12.82 -10.87 -3.56
CA ALA A 64 14.05 -10.63 -2.81
C ALA A 64 14.87 -11.90 -2.56
N VAL A 65 14.19 -13.04 -2.39
CA VAL A 65 14.84 -14.34 -2.16
C VAL A 65 15.32 -14.95 -3.48
N MET A 66 14.50 -14.92 -4.54
CA MET A 66 14.82 -15.52 -5.83
C MET A 66 15.82 -14.68 -6.65
N TYR A 67 15.79 -13.37 -6.48
CA TYR A 67 16.61 -12.39 -7.21
C TYR A 67 17.25 -11.40 -6.24
N PRO A 68 18.23 -11.85 -5.42
CA PRO A 68 18.86 -11.01 -4.40
C PRO A 68 19.51 -9.74 -4.98
N ASP A 69 20.01 -9.83 -6.22
CA ASP A 69 20.70 -8.76 -6.94
C ASP A 69 19.72 -7.69 -7.47
N PHE A 70 18.43 -8.05 -7.66
CA PHE A 70 17.42 -7.14 -8.22
C PHE A 70 17.03 -6.03 -7.24
N LEU A 71 17.04 -6.32 -5.93
CA LEU A 71 16.73 -5.37 -4.86
C LEU A 71 17.97 -4.94 -4.07
N GLY A 72 19.15 -5.42 -4.46
CA GLY A 72 20.41 -5.16 -3.80
C GLY A 72 21.43 -4.83 -4.86
N GLY A 73 21.27 -3.68 -5.51
CA GLY A 73 22.24 -3.21 -6.49
C GLY A 73 23.63 -3.14 -5.87
N MET A 74 24.42 -4.20 -6.10
CA MET A 74 25.87 -4.32 -6.19
C MET A 74 26.18 -5.76 -6.59
#